data_AF-A0A1F7CM37-F1
#
_entry.id   AF-A0A1F7CM37-F1
#
_cell.length_a   1.000
_cell.length_b   1.000
_cell.length_c   1.000
_cell.angle_alpha   90.00
_cell.angle_beta   90.00
_cell.angle_gamma   90.00
#
_symmetry.space_group_name_H-M   'P 1'
#
loop_
_entity.id
_entity.type
_entity.pdbx_description
1 polymer ?
#
loop_
_entity_poly.entity_id
_entity_poly.type
_entity_poly.pdbx_seq_one_letter_code
_entity_poly.pdbx_strand_id
1 'polypeptide(L)'
;MIIEQGTTRNDIAIMGKKAENRREMAIPVPSSPEQIQTPAPSKELSNLIVAQPEKLGSLLDTIESLTNPQDATTEKQGENSGGSQTSAATGTTVQTIISSRDQAIANIPPQEKMQQALHKYINAEVRKLRREAALLTISRPGTAYRINQIYANIRRLNKLLQELIHASYETVKHFFIRIFIDRQPIL
;
A
#
# COMPACT_ATOMS: atom_id res chain seq x y z
N MET A 1 -32.37 49.64 65.52
CA MET A 1 -31.75 48.77 66.55
C MET A 1 -31.42 47.45 65.85
N ILE A 2 -30.16 47.26 65.43
CA ILE A 2 -29.18 46.27 65.97
C ILE A 2 -29.66 44.82 65.71
N ILE A 3 -29.17 44.17 64.64
CA ILE A 3 -28.12 43.11 64.56
C ILE A 3 -28.44 41.85 65.38
N GLU A 4 -28.54 40.69 64.68
CA GLU A 4 -27.97 39.38 65.07
C GLU A 4 -28.16 38.39 63.88
N GLN A 5 -27.11 38.01 63.15
CA GLN A 5 -26.18 36.88 63.37
C GLN A 5 -26.81 35.51 63.07
N GLY A 6 -26.28 34.81 62.05
CA GLY A 6 -26.68 33.43 61.77
C GLY A 6 -26.17 32.82 60.46
N THR A 7 -24.95 33.11 60.00
CA THR A 7 -24.34 32.33 58.91
C THR A 7 -23.65 31.10 59.49
N THR A 8 -24.08 29.94 59.02
CA THR A 8 -23.72 28.61 59.50
C THR A 8 -22.27 28.24 59.18
N ARG A 9 -21.67 27.47 60.10
CA ARG A 9 -20.25 27.08 60.19
C ARG A 9 -19.68 26.22 59.04
N ASN A 10 -20.36 26.06 57.90
CA ASN A 10 -19.90 25.15 56.82
C ASN A 10 -19.21 25.83 55.63
N ASP A 11 -19.26 27.15 55.50
CA ASP A 11 -18.69 27.83 54.32
C ASP A 11 -17.19 28.20 54.50
N ILE A 12 -16.67 28.18 55.72
CA ILE A 12 -15.27 28.55 56.01
C ILE A 12 -14.29 27.42 55.68
N ALA A 13 -14.75 26.16 55.59
CA ALA A 13 -13.88 25.02 55.33
C ALA A 13 -13.53 24.78 53.85
N ILE A 14 -14.24 25.43 52.90
CA ILE A 14 -14.04 25.20 51.46
C ILE A 14 -13.12 26.25 50.82
N MET A 15 -12.96 27.45 51.41
CA MET A 15 -12.01 28.45 50.91
C MET A 15 -10.55 28.21 51.32
N GLY A 16 -10.28 27.38 52.34
CA GLY A 16 -8.92 27.12 52.83
C GLY A 16 -8.12 26.09 52.01
N LYS A 17 -8.78 25.19 51.27
CA LYS A 17 -8.08 24.09 50.56
C LYS A 17 -7.61 24.44 49.15
N LYS A 18 -7.88 25.65 48.65
CA LYS A 18 -7.51 26.07 47.28
C LYS A 18 -6.21 26.88 47.21
N ALA A 19 -5.56 27.19 48.33
CA ALA A 19 -4.37 28.04 48.38
C ALA A 19 -3.06 27.33 48.76
N GLU A 20 -3.09 26.04 49.12
CA GLU A 20 -1.91 25.38 49.71
C GLU A 20 -1.17 24.41 48.76
N ASN A 21 -1.75 24.02 47.63
CA ASN A 21 -1.09 23.08 46.71
C ASN A 21 -0.27 23.77 45.59
N ARG A 22 0.24 24.99 45.84
CA ARG A 22 0.99 25.79 44.86
C ARG A 22 2.34 26.32 45.38
N ARG A 23 2.88 25.71 46.44
CA ARG A 23 4.14 26.13 47.11
C ARG A 23 5.18 25.03 47.31
N GLU A 24 5.13 23.96 46.53
CA GLU A 24 6.22 23.00 46.34
C GLU A 24 6.25 22.69 44.83
N MET A 25 7.29 22.85 44.02
CA MET A 25 8.72 23.09 44.23
C MET A 25 9.29 23.91 43.07
N ALA A 26 10.40 24.57 43.36
CA ALA A 26 11.19 25.41 42.48
C ALA A 26 11.74 24.69 41.25
N ILE A 27 11.83 25.45 40.15
CA ILE A 27 12.58 25.11 38.94
C ILE A 27 14.08 25.29 39.25
N PRO A 28 14.95 24.28 39.12
CA PRO A 28 16.39 24.51 39.10
C PRO A 28 16.79 25.00 37.70
N VAL A 29 17.30 26.23 37.63
CA VAL A 29 18.00 26.80 36.46
C VAL A 29 19.32 26.04 36.24
N PRO A 30 19.80 25.90 34.98
CA PRO A 30 20.87 24.98 34.62
C PRO A 30 22.25 25.53 35.01
N SER A 31 23.00 24.76 35.78
CA SER A 31 24.45 24.90 35.90
C SER A 31 25.14 24.01 34.86
N SER A 32 25.68 24.63 33.81
CA SER A 32 26.75 24.07 32.95
C SER A 32 28.03 24.81 33.36
N PRO A 33 29.18 24.13 33.58
CA PRO A 33 29.96 23.55 32.48
C PRO A 33 30.69 22.23 32.81
N GLU A 34 31.14 21.53 31.76
CA GLU A 34 32.21 20.53 31.74
C GLU A 34 32.20 19.41 32.79
N GLN A 35 31.55 18.30 32.45
CA GLN A 35 32.13 17.00 32.74
C GLN A 35 31.84 16.05 31.58
N ILE A 36 32.88 15.79 30.80
CA ILE A 36 32.93 14.80 29.74
C ILE A 36 32.64 13.44 30.39
N GLN A 37 31.39 12.98 30.32
CA GLN A 37 31.08 11.58 30.54
C GLN A 37 31.67 10.79 29.37
N THR A 38 32.80 10.14 29.65
CA THR A 38 33.39 9.11 28.81
C THR A 38 32.33 8.09 28.37
N PRO A 39 32.20 7.78 27.07
CA PRO A 39 31.29 6.74 26.62
C PRO A 39 31.77 5.39 27.16
N ALA A 40 30.83 4.62 27.73
CA ALA A 40 31.04 3.25 28.15
C ALA A 40 31.59 2.39 26.98
N PRO A 41 32.47 1.41 27.25
CA PRO A 41 33.04 0.58 26.21
C PRO A 41 31.93 -0.24 25.53
N SER A 42 31.90 -0.09 24.21
CA SER A 42 31.12 -0.83 23.23
C SER A 42 31.15 -2.33 23.52
N LYS A 43 29.98 -2.89 23.85
CA LYS A 43 29.73 -4.33 23.90
C LYS A 43 29.95 -4.89 22.49
N GLU A 44 30.90 -5.80 22.40
CA GLU A 44 31.37 -6.43 21.16
C GLU A 44 30.21 -6.91 20.28
N LEU A 45 30.28 -6.54 19.01
CA LEU A 45 29.38 -6.99 17.97
C LEU A 45 29.52 -8.51 17.85
N SER A 46 28.50 -9.23 18.29
CA SER A 46 28.32 -10.64 17.97
C SER A 46 28.44 -10.82 16.45
N ASN A 47 29.46 -11.55 16.02
CA ASN A 47 29.72 -11.88 14.63
C ASN A 47 28.43 -12.32 13.92
N LEU A 48 27.92 -11.47 13.03
CA LEU A 48 26.76 -11.77 12.21
C LEU A 48 27.21 -12.72 11.10
N ILE A 49 27.06 -14.02 11.32
CA ILE A 49 27.29 -15.04 10.28
C ILE A 49 26.17 -14.88 9.24
N VAL A 50 26.47 -14.14 8.17
CA VAL A 50 25.59 -14.00 7.02
C VAL A 50 25.65 -15.30 6.22
N ALA A 51 24.64 -16.15 6.38
CA ALA A 51 24.43 -17.28 5.49
C ALA A 51 23.99 -16.73 4.12
N GLN A 52 24.89 -16.78 3.14
CA GLN A 52 24.51 -16.53 1.75
C GLN A 52 23.64 -17.69 1.26
N PRO A 53 22.51 -17.42 0.58
CA PRO A 53 21.73 -18.47 -0.05
C PRO A 53 22.52 -19.13 -1.17
N GLU A 54 22.35 -20.45 -1.29
CA GLU A 54 22.94 -21.29 -2.34
C GLU A 54 22.67 -20.70 -3.74
N LYS A 55 23.67 -20.91 -4.61
CA LYS A 55 23.93 -20.22 -5.87
C LYS A 55 22.70 -20.11 -6.78
N LEU A 56 22.59 -18.96 -7.45
CA LEU A 56 21.58 -18.58 -8.46
C LEU A 56 21.34 -19.61 -9.61
N GLY A 57 22.18 -20.63 -9.74
CA GLY A 57 22.00 -21.71 -10.72
C GLY A 57 20.71 -22.49 -10.52
N SER A 58 20.32 -22.77 -9.27
CA SER A 58 19.06 -23.46 -8.99
C SER A 58 17.82 -22.68 -9.46
N LEU A 59 17.87 -21.35 -9.44
CA LEU A 59 16.76 -20.52 -9.92
C LEU A 59 16.73 -20.45 -11.45
N LEU A 60 17.89 -20.43 -12.10
CA LEU A 60 17.97 -20.46 -13.56
C LEU A 60 17.42 -21.77 -14.13
N ASP A 61 17.74 -22.92 -13.52
CA ASP A 61 17.19 -24.21 -13.93
C ASP A 61 15.65 -24.25 -13.80
N THR A 62 15.10 -23.64 -12.74
CA THR A 62 13.64 -23.55 -12.60
C THR A 62 12.99 -22.61 -13.62
N ILE A 63 13.65 -21.51 -13.98
CA ILE A 63 13.14 -20.59 -15.00
C ILE A 63 13.18 -21.27 -16.38
N GLU A 64 14.27 -21.96 -16.71
CA GLU A 64 14.40 -22.70 -17.97
C GLU A 64 13.32 -23.78 -18.11
N SER A 65 13.02 -24.49 -17.01
CA SER A 65 11.93 -25.49 -16.96
C SER A 65 10.52 -24.89 -17.14
N LEU A 66 10.31 -23.63 -16.79
CA LEU A 66 9.04 -22.94 -17.04
C LEU A 66 8.96 -22.36 -18.45
N THR A 67 10.09 -21.96 -19.05
CA THR A 67 10.11 -21.38 -20.40
C THR A 67 10.10 -22.41 -21.53
N ASN A 68 10.47 -23.66 -21.26
CA ASN A 68 10.32 -24.77 -22.21
C ASN A 68 9.27 -25.79 -21.73
N PRO A 69 7.96 -25.52 -21.91
CA PRO A 69 6.98 -26.58 -21.92
C PRO A 69 7.19 -27.41 -23.18
N GLN A 70 8.16 -28.35 -23.17
CA GLN A 70 8.23 -29.35 -24.21
C GLN A 70 6.99 -30.23 -24.15
N ASP A 71 6.36 -30.34 -25.31
CA ASP A 71 5.19 -31.12 -25.64
C ASP A 71 5.17 -32.49 -24.96
N ALA A 72 4.28 -32.65 -23.98
CA ALA A 72 3.71 -33.94 -23.64
C ALA A 72 2.34 -34.07 -24.32
N THR A 73 2.32 -34.01 -25.65
CA THR A 73 1.28 -34.65 -26.45
C THR A 73 1.45 -36.15 -26.29
N THR A 74 0.65 -36.77 -25.42
CA THR A 74 0.40 -38.21 -25.49
C THR A 74 -1.07 -38.41 -25.75
N GLU A 75 -1.30 -38.87 -26.98
CA GLU A 75 -2.56 -39.29 -27.55
C GLU A 75 -3.24 -40.37 -26.70
N LYS A 76 -4.56 -40.21 -26.50
CA LYS A 76 -5.48 -41.36 -26.45
C LYS A 76 -6.74 -41.02 -27.26
N GLN A 77 -6.62 -41.30 -28.55
CA GLN A 77 -7.50 -42.19 -29.31
C GLN A 77 -8.92 -42.39 -28.73
N GLY A 78 -9.89 -41.74 -29.36
CA GLY A 78 -11.33 -41.99 -29.22
C GLY A 78 -12.00 -41.78 -30.58
N GLU A 79 -12.42 -42.90 -31.16
CA GLU A 79 -12.94 -43.10 -32.51
C GLU A 79 -14.16 -42.24 -32.92
N ASN A 80 -14.11 -41.83 -34.19
CA ASN A 80 -15.16 -41.98 -35.21
C ASN A 80 -16.43 -41.10 -35.16
N SER A 81 -16.53 -40.16 -36.10
CA SER A 81 -17.50 -40.26 -37.22
C SER A 81 -17.31 -39.15 -38.25
N GLY A 82 -17.35 -39.54 -39.51
CA GLY A 82 -16.85 -38.78 -40.64
C GLY A 82 -17.72 -37.63 -41.16
N GLY A 83 -17.08 -36.86 -42.04
CA GLY A 83 -17.70 -35.82 -42.85
C GLY A 83 -16.67 -35.27 -43.83
N SER A 84 -16.60 -35.89 -45.00
CA SER A 84 -15.77 -35.47 -46.12
C SER A 84 -16.19 -34.09 -46.62
N GLN A 85 -15.25 -33.13 -46.65
CA GLN A 85 -15.30 -32.06 -47.65
C GLN A 85 -13.88 -31.58 -47.98
N THR A 86 -13.42 -32.02 -49.14
CA THR A 86 -12.24 -31.51 -49.83
C THR A 86 -12.57 -30.18 -50.48
N SER A 87 -11.79 -29.14 -50.18
CA SER A 87 -11.33 -28.14 -51.17
C SER A 87 -10.17 -27.37 -50.57
N ALA A 88 -8.99 -27.58 -51.14
CA ALA A 88 -7.80 -26.78 -50.91
C ALA A 88 -7.93 -25.45 -51.65
N ALA A 89 -7.59 -24.36 -51.00
CA ALA A 89 -7.07 -23.16 -51.67
C ALA A 89 -6.08 -22.46 -50.76
N THR A 90 -4.83 -22.53 -51.19
CA THR A 90 -3.64 -21.86 -50.70
C THR A 90 -3.90 -20.37 -50.45
N GLY A 91 -3.78 -19.99 -49.19
CA GLY A 91 -3.64 -18.62 -48.74
C GLY A 91 -3.00 -18.69 -47.37
N THR A 92 -1.68 -18.84 -47.30
CA THR A 92 -0.92 -18.52 -46.10
C THR A 92 -1.00 -17.00 -45.92
N THR A 93 -2.19 -16.53 -45.56
CA THR A 93 -2.35 -15.29 -44.85
C THR A 93 -1.57 -15.53 -43.58
N VAL A 94 -0.39 -14.89 -43.48
CA VAL A 94 0.23 -14.62 -42.21
C VAL A 94 -0.83 -13.83 -41.43
N GLN A 95 -1.74 -14.55 -40.76
CA GLN A 95 -2.50 -13.99 -39.68
C GLN A 95 -1.42 -13.68 -38.67
N THR A 96 -0.91 -12.45 -38.72
CA THR A 96 -0.33 -11.81 -37.56
C THR A 96 -1.31 -12.10 -36.45
N ILE A 97 -0.94 -13.01 -35.55
CA ILE A 97 -1.73 -13.35 -34.38
C ILE A 97 -1.68 -12.06 -33.56
N ILE A 98 -2.63 -11.16 -33.82
CA ILE A 98 -2.72 -9.90 -33.11
C ILE A 98 -3.01 -10.30 -31.67
N SER A 99 -2.04 -10.07 -30.78
CA SER A 99 -2.19 -10.38 -29.37
C SER A 99 -3.46 -9.69 -28.84
N SER A 100 -4.20 -10.33 -27.95
CA SER A 100 -5.39 -9.76 -27.31
C SER A 100 -5.10 -8.40 -26.67
N ARG A 101 -3.84 -8.20 -26.22
CA ARG A 101 -3.30 -6.93 -25.75
C ARG A 101 -3.31 -5.86 -26.84
N ASP A 102 -2.80 -6.17 -28.03
CA ASP A 102 -2.66 -5.21 -29.13
C ASP A 102 -4.02 -4.80 -29.69
N GLN A 103 -4.98 -5.73 -29.71
CA GLN A 103 -6.39 -5.41 -30.03
C GLN A 103 -7.02 -4.46 -29.01
N ALA A 104 -6.69 -4.60 -27.71
CA ALA A 104 -7.16 -3.70 -26.66
C ALA A 104 -6.50 -2.31 -26.73
N ILE A 105 -5.22 -2.25 -27.15
CA ILE A 105 -4.50 -0.99 -27.36
C ILE A 105 -5.04 -0.23 -28.59
N ALA A 106 -5.46 -0.95 -29.63
CA ALA A 106 -6.07 -0.34 -30.81
C ALA A 106 -7.42 0.33 -30.50
N ASN A 107 -8.18 -0.21 -29.52
CA ASN A 107 -9.51 0.26 -29.14
C ASN A 107 -9.50 1.13 -27.86
N ILE A 108 -8.52 2.03 -27.73
CA ILE A 108 -8.43 2.91 -26.56
C ILE A 108 -9.51 4.01 -26.64
N PRO A 109 -10.29 4.21 -25.55
CA PRO A 109 -11.33 5.24 -25.53
C PRO A 109 -10.74 6.66 -25.46
N PRO A 110 -11.54 7.70 -25.76
CA PRO A 110 -11.13 9.10 -25.64
C PRO A 110 -10.60 9.46 -24.24
N GLN A 111 -9.74 10.48 -24.17
CA GLN A 111 -9.05 10.91 -22.95
C GLN A 111 -9.98 11.09 -21.74
N GLU A 112 -11.10 11.77 -21.93
CA GLU A 112 -12.06 12.06 -20.85
C GLU A 112 -12.61 10.76 -20.23
N LYS A 113 -12.93 9.76 -21.06
CA LYS A 113 -13.43 8.47 -20.58
C LYS A 113 -12.35 7.69 -19.84
N MET A 114 -11.10 7.75 -20.30
CA MET A 114 -9.96 7.14 -19.58
C MET A 114 -9.77 7.79 -18.20
N GLN A 115 -9.77 9.11 -18.13
CA GLN A 115 -9.64 9.85 -16.88
C GLN A 115 -10.78 9.51 -15.91
N GLN A 116 -12.03 9.45 -16.38
CA GLN A 116 -13.18 9.06 -15.56
C GLN A 116 -13.05 7.62 -15.03
N ALA A 117 -12.62 6.67 -15.88
CA ALA A 117 -12.42 5.28 -15.49
C ALA A 117 -11.32 5.14 -14.42
N LEU A 118 -10.18 5.81 -14.63
CA LEU A 118 -9.07 5.85 -13.67
C LEU A 118 -9.49 6.51 -12.35
N HIS A 119 -10.22 7.62 -12.42
CA HIS A 119 -10.75 8.31 -11.25
C HIS A 119 -11.69 7.40 -10.44
N LYS A 120 -12.59 6.68 -11.12
CA LYS A 120 -13.48 5.71 -10.47
C LYS A 120 -12.71 4.57 -9.82
N TYR A 121 -11.70 4.03 -10.50
CA TYR A 121 -10.86 2.94 -10.00
C TYR A 121 -10.05 3.36 -8.76
N ILE A 122 -9.34 4.48 -8.82
CA ILE A 122 -8.55 5.00 -7.69
C ILE A 122 -9.46 5.26 -6.49
N ASN A 123 -10.63 5.85 -6.69
CA ASN A 123 -11.60 6.08 -5.61
C ASN A 123 -12.11 4.78 -4.98
N ALA A 124 -12.30 3.72 -5.78
CA ALA A 124 -12.67 2.41 -5.26
C ALA A 124 -11.56 1.83 -4.38
N GLU A 125 -10.29 1.96 -4.80
CA GLU A 125 -9.15 1.48 -4.01
C GLU A 125 -8.98 2.27 -2.71
N VAL A 126 -9.14 3.60 -2.74
CA VAL A 126 -9.16 4.42 -1.52
C VAL A 126 -10.28 3.97 -0.57
N ARG A 127 -11.47 3.66 -1.09
CA ARG A 127 -12.57 3.14 -0.26
C ARG A 127 -12.25 1.78 0.34
N LYS A 128 -11.57 0.90 -0.39
CA LYS A 128 -11.13 -0.41 0.10
C LYS A 128 -10.10 -0.27 1.23
N LEU A 129 -9.09 0.58 1.04
CA LEU A 129 -8.09 0.89 2.07
C LEU A 129 -8.72 1.51 3.32
N ARG A 130 -9.70 2.41 3.17
CA ARG A 130 -10.42 2.98 4.32
C ARG A 130 -11.19 1.92 5.10
N ARG A 131 -11.82 0.95 4.42
CA ARG A 131 -12.48 -0.18 5.09
C ARG A 131 -11.47 -1.05 5.83
N GLU A 132 -10.32 -1.32 5.22
CA GLU A 132 -9.24 -2.08 5.86
C GLU A 132 -8.72 -1.38 7.12
N ALA A 133 -8.50 -0.07 7.06
CA ALA A 133 -8.12 0.73 8.22
C ALA A 133 -9.17 0.68 9.34
N ALA A 134 -10.46 0.72 8.99
CA ALA A 134 -11.56 0.63 9.97
C ALA A 134 -11.61 -0.73 10.69
N LEU A 135 -11.29 -1.82 9.98
CA LEU A 135 -11.21 -3.17 10.57
C LEU A 135 -10.01 -3.34 11.51
N LEU A 136 -8.94 -2.59 11.27
CA LEU A 136 -7.73 -2.60 12.09
C LEU A 136 -7.87 -1.82 13.39
N THR A 137 -9.04 -1.30 13.76
CA THR A 137 -9.23 -0.50 14.99
C THR A 137 -9.00 -1.26 16.30
N ILE A 138 -8.96 -2.60 16.27
CA ILE A 138 -8.66 -3.43 17.43
C ILE A 138 -7.17 -3.25 17.82
N SER A 139 -6.94 -2.76 19.04
CA SER A 139 -5.60 -2.51 19.59
C SER A 139 -4.82 -3.82 19.77
N ARG A 140 -4.15 -4.21 18.70
CA ARG A 140 -3.16 -5.30 18.68
C ARG A 140 -1.78 -4.69 18.46
N PRO A 141 -0.72 -5.31 19.01
CA PRO A 141 0.64 -4.88 18.73
C PRO A 141 0.89 -4.90 17.21
N GLY A 142 1.50 -3.84 16.67
CA GLY A 142 1.78 -3.68 15.24
C GLY A 142 0.64 -3.07 14.40
N THR A 143 -0.57 -2.93 14.95
CA THR A 143 -1.71 -2.30 14.27
C THR A 143 -1.43 -0.84 13.89
N ALA A 144 -0.81 -0.06 14.77
CA ALA A 144 -0.52 1.36 14.51
C ALA A 144 0.37 1.56 13.27
N TYR A 145 1.37 0.69 13.09
CA TYR A 145 2.24 0.72 11.91
C TYR A 145 1.45 0.43 10.62
N ARG A 146 0.60 -0.61 10.63
CA ARG A 146 -0.23 -0.97 9.47
C ARG A 146 -1.20 0.15 9.10
N ILE A 147 -1.85 0.76 10.09
CA ILE A 147 -2.74 1.90 9.88
C ILE A 147 -1.99 3.07 9.25
N ASN A 148 -0.78 3.38 9.73
CA ASN A 148 0.06 4.44 9.14
C ASN A 148 0.42 4.14 7.68
N GLN A 149 0.76 2.89 7.36
CA GLN A 149 1.04 2.46 5.98
C GLN A 149 -0.19 2.61 5.08
N ILE A 150 -1.37 2.21 5.56
CA ILE A 150 -2.63 2.39 4.83
C ILE A 150 -2.91 3.88 4.56
N TYR A 151 -2.74 4.75 5.56
CA TYR A 151 -2.92 6.19 5.36
C TYR A 151 -1.86 6.80 4.43
N ALA A 152 -0.62 6.33 4.46
CA ALA A 152 0.39 6.73 3.49
C ALA A 152 -0.02 6.36 2.06
N ASN A 153 -0.54 5.15 1.86
CA ASN A 153 -1.06 4.69 0.57
C ASN A 153 -2.27 5.51 0.11
N ILE A 154 -3.21 5.82 1.00
CA ILE A 154 -4.35 6.70 0.69
C ILE A 154 -3.87 8.09 0.24
N ARG A 155 -2.89 8.69 0.95
CA ARG A 155 -2.32 9.99 0.55
C ARG A 155 -1.67 9.93 -0.82
N ARG A 156 -0.93 8.85 -1.11
CA ARG A 156 -0.31 8.63 -2.42
C ARG A 156 -1.36 8.54 -3.54
N LEU A 157 -2.44 7.78 -3.32
CA LEU A 157 -3.54 7.66 -4.28
C LEU A 157 -4.26 9.00 -4.53
N ASN A 158 -4.48 9.78 -3.48
CA ASN A 158 -5.09 11.11 -3.63
C ASN A 158 -4.18 12.08 -4.41
N LYS A 159 -2.86 12.01 -4.20
CA LYS A 159 -1.89 12.79 -4.97
C LYS A 159 -1.91 12.40 -6.44
N LEU A 160 -1.90 11.11 -6.75
CA LEU A 160 -2.01 10.61 -8.13
C LEU A 160 -3.30 11.09 -8.80
N LEU A 161 -4.40 11.15 -8.05
CA LEU A 161 -5.69 11.64 -8.57
C LEU A 161 -5.64 13.12 -8.94
N GLN A 162 -4.92 13.95 -8.16
CA GLN A 162 -4.69 15.36 -8.50
C GLN A 162 -3.77 15.51 -9.71
N GLU A 163 -2.70 14.74 -9.78
CA GLU A 163 -1.76 14.73 -10.91
C GLU A 163 -2.45 14.30 -12.21
N LEU A 164 -3.41 13.38 -12.15
CA LEU A 164 -4.14 12.89 -13.31
C LEU A 164 -4.92 13.99 -14.05
N ILE A 165 -5.39 15.02 -13.33
CA ILE A 165 -6.15 16.15 -13.89
C ILE A 165 -5.26 16.99 -14.81
N HIS A 166 -3.97 17.11 -14.48
CA HIS A 166 -3.00 17.92 -15.22
C HIS A 166 -2.08 17.08 -16.12
N ALA A 167 -2.27 15.76 -16.15
CA ALA A 167 -1.43 14.84 -16.91
C ALA A 167 -1.70 14.95 -18.42
N SER A 168 -0.63 14.77 -19.21
CA SER A 168 -0.73 14.70 -20.68
C SER A 168 -1.49 13.45 -21.13
N TYR A 169 -2.07 13.52 -22.34
CA TYR A 169 -2.81 12.41 -22.94
C TYR A 169 -2.01 11.09 -22.93
N GLU A 170 -0.74 11.14 -23.38
CA GLU A 170 0.12 9.95 -23.42
C GLU A 170 0.37 9.36 -22.03
N THR A 171 0.50 10.21 -21.00
CA THR A 171 0.67 9.74 -19.62
C THR A 171 -0.59 9.01 -19.14
N VAL A 172 -1.77 9.59 -19.39
CA VAL A 172 -3.07 8.98 -19.05
C VAL A 172 -3.26 7.67 -19.79
N LYS A 173 -2.91 7.62 -21.08
CA LYS A 173 -3.01 6.44 -21.93
C LYS A 173 -2.12 5.30 -21.42
N HIS A 174 -0.84 5.56 -21.17
CA HIS A 174 0.07 4.55 -20.62
C HIS A 174 -0.39 4.04 -19.25
N PHE A 175 -0.87 4.94 -18.40
CA PHE A 175 -1.38 4.56 -17.10
C PHE A 175 -2.66 3.72 -17.19
N PHE A 176 -3.56 4.07 -18.11
CA PHE A 176 -4.77 3.29 -18.40
C PHE A 176 -4.43 1.89 -18.89
N ILE A 177 -3.51 1.75 -19.85
CA ILE A 177 -3.05 0.46 -20.36
C ILE A 177 -2.50 -0.39 -19.20
N ARG A 178 -1.60 0.20 -18.39
CA ARG A 178 -0.97 -0.47 -17.26
C ARG A 178 -2.00 -1.03 -16.24
N ILE A 179 -3.07 -0.29 -15.97
CA ILE A 179 -4.06 -0.71 -14.97
C ILE A 179 -5.11 -1.66 -15.57
N PHE A 180 -5.67 -1.33 -16.72
CA PHE A 180 -6.84 -2.03 -17.25
C PHE A 180 -6.49 -3.17 -18.21
N ILE A 181 -5.42 -3.03 -18.98
CA ILE A 181 -4.96 -4.06 -19.91
C ILE A 181 -4.01 -5.00 -19.18
N ASP A 182 -3.01 -4.44 -18.49
CA ASP A 182 -1.96 -5.23 -17.85
C ASP A 182 -2.35 -5.70 -16.45
N ARG A 183 -3.49 -5.23 -15.93
CA ARG A 183 -4.03 -5.57 -14.61
C ARG A 183 -3.04 -5.34 -13.46
N GLN A 184 -2.13 -4.38 -13.62
CA GLN A 184 -1.14 -4.11 -12.58
C GLN A 184 -1.76 -3.34 -11.41
N PRO A 185 -1.40 -3.69 -10.16
CA PRO A 185 -1.81 -2.93 -9.00
C PRO A 185 -1.15 -1.54 -9.01
N ILE A 186 -1.86 -0.55 -8.45
CA ILE A 186 -1.34 0.83 -8.34
C ILE A 186 -0.35 0.99 -7.17
N LEU A 187 -0.48 0.13 -6.16
CA LEU A 187 0.29 0.15 -4.91
C LEU A 187 1.22 -1.06 -4.79
#